data_AF-A0A7X7ZUS4-F1
#
_entry.id   AF-A0A7X7ZUS4-F1
#
_cell.length_a   1.000
_cell.length_b   1.000
_cell.length_c   1.000
_cell.angle_alpha   90.00
_cell.angle_beta   90.00
_cell.angle_gamma   90.00
#
_symmetry.space_group_name_H-M   'P 1'
#
loop_
_entity.id
_entity.type
_entity.pdbx_description
1 polymer ?
#
loop_
_entity_poly.entity_id
_entity_poly.type
_entity_poly.pdbx_seq_one_letter_code
_entity_poly.pdbx_strand_id
1 'polypeptide(L)'
;MKPPKGSGLEALDRMIRRSARFYSGIFKHYSDFFSADRLRQNMQTALKRFRSIELPKFTYRPPKVDYHNIVNSFLPPGARLVKPRYPEHAGDIRFADLDGDGRKEIIASYVAGDGLRTLVLKKDEVQWYRMAEISNPGFSGIHYVTCANISGNSRKDLLLGVESGQQGRTLFAYSVSDGDPRKIFSRGYSKLEVLRSPSRTSRDVLALWHEDDPGIYRIELVRWNGIDIEQIDKTRYLATKVLPWYISKLRQDPGDTTGWYNLAVTFMDAGDSMNAARAVRYALETDPDPVMRDRLTELRQKLDR
;
A
#
# COMPACT_ATOMS: atom_id res chain seq x y z
N MET A 1 12.04 24.13 21.65
CA MET A 1 12.72 23.48 22.79
C MET A 1 13.90 22.66 22.27
N LYS A 2 15.08 22.77 22.89
CA LYS A 2 16.21 21.87 22.58
C LYS A 2 16.00 20.54 23.34
N PRO A 3 16.18 19.38 22.70
CA PRO A 3 16.07 18.10 23.39
C PRO A 3 17.14 17.96 24.48
N PRO A 4 16.90 17.15 25.54
CA PRO A 4 17.88 16.91 26.59
C PRO A 4 19.19 16.35 26.00
N LYS A 5 20.33 16.84 26.47
CA LYS A 5 21.64 16.37 26.00
C LYS A 5 21.80 14.87 26.29
N GLY A 6 22.21 14.11 25.29
CA GLY A 6 22.38 12.65 25.36
C GLY A 6 21.09 11.84 25.12
N SER A 7 19.94 12.49 24.92
CA SER A 7 18.68 11.78 24.68
C SER A 7 18.52 11.26 23.25
N GLY A 8 17.68 10.25 23.05
CA GLY A 8 17.28 9.77 21.72
C GLY A 8 16.66 10.84 20.84
N LEU A 9 15.95 11.80 21.44
CA LEU A 9 15.41 12.95 20.71
C LEU A 9 16.52 13.85 20.15
N GLU A 10 17.62 14.05 20.88
CA GLU A 10 18.78 14.78 20.36
C GLU A 10 19.51 13.99 19.27
N ALA A 11 19.62 12.66 19.42
CA ALA A 11 20.18 11.80 18.38
C ALA A 11 19.37 11.87 17.08
N LEU A 12 18.04 11.73 17.18
CA LEU A 12 17.11 11.89 16.05
C LEU A 12 17.24 13.26 15.39
N ASP A 13 17.22 14.34 16.17
CA ASP A 13 17.31 15.70 15.65
C ASP A 13 18.65 15.96 14.91
N ARG A 14 19.75 15.38 15.40
CA ARG A 14 21.05 15.39 14.70
C ARG A 14 21.02 14.57 13.41
N MET A 15 20.40 13.39 13.41
CA MET A 15 20.25 12.56 12.21
C MET A 15 19.42 13.29 11.15
N ILE A 16 18.26 13.85 11.52
CA ILE A 16 17.34 14.55 10.61
C ILE A 16 18.03 15.72 9.90
N ARG A 17 18.79 16.54 10.63
CA ARG A 17 19.55 17.64 10.02
C ARG A 17 20.62 17.18 9.02
N ARG A 18 21.17 15.98 9.19
CA ARG A 18 22.17 15.42 8.27
C ARG A 18 21.52 14.71 7.10
N SER A 19 20.48 13.91 7.35
CA SER A 19 19.71 13.26 6.30
C SER A 19 19.08 14.30 5.36
N ALA A 20 18.60 15.43 5.88
CA ALA A 20 18.12 16.54 5.06
C ALA A 20 19.18 17.06 4.07
N ARG A 21 20.47 17.07 4.48
CA ARG A 21 21.58 17.43 3.59
C ARG A 21 21.91 16.31 2.60
N PHE A 22 22.01 15.07 3.07
CA PHE A 22 22.29 13.90 2.24
C PHE A 22 21.23 13.72 1.14
N TYR A 23 19.95 13.77 1.50
CA TYR A 23 18.83 13.61 0.59
C TYR A 23 18.44 14.91 -0.14
N SER A 24 19.13 16.04 0.08
CA SER A 24 18.79 17.33 -0.56
C SER A 24 18.73 17.25 -2.09
N GLY A 25 19.60 16.47 -2.72
CA GLY A 25 19.58 16.22 -4.17
C GLY A 25 18.39 15.38 -4.62
N ILE A 26 17.97 14.41 -3.80
CA ILE A 26 16.77 13.58 -4.03
C ILE A 26 15.48 14.42 -3.84
N PHE A 27 15.51 15.40 -2.93
CA PHE A 27 14.39 16.31 -2.66
C PHE A 27 14.32 17.52 -3.62
N LYS A 28 15.40 17.87 -4.33
CA LYS A 28 15.45 19.02 -5.26
C LYS A 28 14.50 18.87 -6.47
N HIS A 29 14.16 17.65 -6.87
CA HIS A 29 13.15 17.38 -7.90
C HIS A 29 11.70 17.36 -7.38
N TYR A 30 11.48 17.50 -6.07
CA TYR A 30 10.15 17.48 -5.46
C TYR A 30 9.57 18.88 -5.19
N SER A 31 10.41 19.93 -5.08
CA SER A 31 9.93 21.32 -4.96
C SER A 31 9.11 21.77 -6.17
N ASP A 32 9.37 21.20 -7.33
CA ASP A 32 8.64 21.52 -8.56
C ASP A 32 7.30 20.76 -8.68
N PHE A 33 7.12 19.67 -7.93
CA PHE A 33 5.92 18.81 -8.00
C PHE A 33 4.88 19.12 -6.91
N PHE A 34 5.29 19.70 -5.78
CA PHE A 34 4.42 20.12 -4.66
C PHE A 34 4.61 21.59 -4.29
N SER A 35 4.68 22.51 -5.27
CA SER A 35 4.40 23.91 -4.96
C SER A 35 2.90 24.04 -4.66
N ALA A 36 2.56 24.26 -3.39
CA ALA A 36 1.21 24.61 -2.94
C ALA A 36 0.64 25.81 -3.73
N ASP A 37 1.52 26.65 -4.28
CA ASP A 37 1.18 27.77 -5.16
C ASP A 37 0.60 27.34 -6.51
N ARG A 38 1.09 26.26 -7.14
CA ARG A 38 0.62 25.82 -8.48
C ARG A 38 -0.78 25.20 -8.42
N LEU A 39 -1.09 24.49 -7.33
CA LEU A 39 -2.44 23.98 -7.02
C LEU A 39 -3.43 25.11 -6.74
N ARG A 40 -3.00 26.15 -6.01
CA ARG A 40 -3.80 27.34 -5.72
C ARG A 40 -4.07 28.18 -6.97
N GLN A 41 -3.08 28.36 -7.84
CA GLN A 41 -3.22 29.11 -9.10
C GLN A 41 -4.14 28.41 -10.09
N ASN A 42 -4.04 27.07 -10.21
CA ASN A 42 -4.92 26.28 -11.07
C ASN A 42 -6.38 26.27 -10.57
N MET A 43 -6.59 26.21 -9.25
CA MET A 43 -7.91 26.34 -8.63
C MET A 43 -8.54 27.72 -8.86
N GLN A 44 -7.76 28.80 -8.71
CA GLN A 44 -8.25 30.17 -8.92
C GLN A 44 -8.57 30.47 -10.39
N THR A 45 -7.81 29.88 -11.32
CA THR A 45 -8.03 30.05 -12.77
C THR A 45 -9.25 29.26 -13.24
N ALA A 46 -9.50 28.08 -12.68
CA ALA A 46 -10.70 27.29 -12.92
C ALA A 46 -11.98 27.99 -12.38
N LEU A 47 -11.89 28.61 -11.20
CA LEU A 47 -13.02 29.34 -10.59
C LEU A 47 -13.39 30.62 -11.35
N LYS A 48 -12.44 31.28 -12.03
CA LYS A 48 -12.71 32.49 -12.84
C LYS A 48 -13.36 32.21 -14.20
N ARG A 49 -13.35 30.96 -14.68
CA ARG A 49 -13.90 30.58 -16.00
C ARG A 49 -15.37 30.15 -15.97
N PHE A 50 -15.95 29.90 -14.81
CA PHE A 50 -17.37 29.56 -14.69
C PHE A 50 -18.21 30.78 -14.28
N ARG A 51 -18.44 31.70 -15.24
CA ARG A 51 -19.59 32.60 -15.16
C ARG A 51 -20.82 31.90 -15.74
N SER A 52 -21.66 31.42 -14.82
CA SER A 52 -23.12 31.21 -14.90
C SER A 52 -23.75 31.03 -16.29
N ILE A 53 -24.01 29.79 -16.66
CA ILE A 53 -25.19 29.42 -17.46
C ILE A 53 -26.08 28.60 -16.52
N GLU A 54 -27.20 29.18 -16.08
CA GLU A 54 -28.20 28.47 -15.30
C GLU A 54 -29.08 27.65 -16.24
N LEU A 55 -28.92 26.33 -16.22
CA LEU A 55 -29.86 25.39 -16.83
C LEU A 55 -30.88 24.92 -15.77
N PRO A 56 -32.16 24.77 -16.14
CA PRO A 56 -33.21 24.38 -15.21
C PRO A 56 -32.93 23.00 -14.60
N LYS A 57 -32.93 22.94 -13.27
CA LYS A 57 -32.70 21.72 -12.48
C LYS A 57 -33.94 20.82 -12.49
N PHE A 58 -33.99 19.87 -13.42
CA PHE A 58 -34.82 18.68 -13.27
C PHE A 58 -34.20 17.80 -12.16
N THR A 59 -34.76 17.84 -10.95
CA THR A 59 -34.29 17.01 -9.83
C THR A 59 -34.95 15.63 -9.84
N TYR A 60 -34.69 14.86 -10.89
CA TYR A 60 -34.90 13.41 -10.81
C TYR A 60 -33.82 12.84 -9.89
N ARG A 61 -34.19 12.44 -8.67
CA ARG A 61 -33.35 11.58 -7.82
C ARG A 61 -33.68 10.14 -8.21
N PRO A 62 -32.84 9.46 -9.00
CA PRO A 62 -33.06 8.05 -9.26
C PRO A 62 -33.13 7.29 -7.94
N PRO A 63 -33.99 6.27 -7.83
CA PRO A 63 -34.08 5.45 -6.64
C PRO A 63 -32.70 4.89 -6.27
N LYS A 64 -32.40 4.90 -4.97
CA LYS A 64 -31.13 4.39 -4.44
C LYS A 64 -31.07 2.89 -4.73
N VAL A 65 -30.13 2.49 -5.60
CA VAL A 65 -29.91 1.08 -5.94
C VAL A 65 -29.37 0.35 -4.71
N ASP A 66 -30.02 -0.75 -4.34
CA ASP A 66 -29.57 -1.62 -3.26
C ASP A 66 -28.60 -2.68 -3.81
N TYR A 67 -27.31 -2.36 -3.71
CA TYR A 67 -26.25 -3.24 -4.18
C TYR A 67 -26.07 -4.50 -3.33
N HIS A 68 -26.49 -4.48 -2.06
CA HIS A 68 -26.47 -5.67 -1.21
C HIS A 68 -27.49 -6.69 -1.70
N ASN A 69 -28.70 -6.26 -2.06
CA ASN A 69 -29.69 -7.17 -2.66
C ASN A 69 -29.23 -7.73 -3.99
N ILE A 70 -28.59 -6.90 -4.84
CA ILE A 70 -27.99 -7.38 -6.09
C ILE A 70 -26.93 -8.43 -5.81
N VAL A 71 -25.93 -8.13 -4.96
CA VAL A 71 -24.86 -9.10 -4.69
C VAL A 71 -25.42 -10.39 -4.09
N ASN A 72 -26.31 -10.29 -3.10
CA ASN A 72 -26.92 -11.44 -2.44
C ASN A 72 -27.70 -12.35 -3.40
N SER A 73 -28.32 -11.81 -4.46
CA SER A 73 -29.01 -12.64 -5.45
C SER A 73 -28.08 -13.51 -6.30
N PHE A 74 -26.77 -13.23 -6.32
CA PHE A 74 -25.76 -14.04 -7.02
C PHE A 74 -24.99 -15.00 -6.10
N LEU A 75 -25.21 -14.91 -4.79
CA LEU A 75 -24.52 -15.75 -3.82
C LEU A 75 -25.20 -17.13 -3.71
N PRO A 76 -24.42 -18.22 -3.57
CA PRO A 76 -25.00 -19.52 -3.30
C PRO A 76 -25.66 -19.55 -1.91
N PRO A 77 -26.62 -20.46 -1.66
CA PRO A 77 -27.24 -20.62 -0.35
C PRO A 77 -26.20 -20.83 0.76
N GLY A 78 -26.36 -20.12 1.89
CA GLY A 78 -25.46 -20.21 3.04
C GLY A 78 -24.13 -19.45 2.88
N ALA A 79 -23.89 -18.79 1.75
CA ALA A 79 -22.74 -17.91 1.59
C ALA A 79 -22.81 -16.71 2.53
N ARG A 80 -21.65 -16.25 2.99
CA ARG A 80 -21.54 -15.06 3.84
C ARG A 80 -20.55 -14.07 3.24
N LEU A 81 -20.98 -12.82 3.05
CA LEU A 81 -20.11 -11.73 2.64
C LEU A 81 -18.97 -11.51 3.64
N VAL A 82 -17.79 -11.21 3.11
CA VAL A 82 -16.58 -10.93 3.88
C VAL A 82 -16.10 -9.54 3.55
N LYS A 83 -15.99 -8.73 4.60
CA LYS A 83 -15.45 -7.38 4.53
C LYS A 83 -13.92 -7.41 4.61
N PRO A 84 -13.20 -6.65 3.77
CA PRO A 84 -11.77 -6.45 3.94
C PRO A 84 -11.43 -5.74 5.26
N ARG A 85 -10.35 -6.17 5.91
CA ARG A 85 -9.82 -5.49 7.12
C ARG A 85 -9.16 -4.14 6.80
N TYR A 86 -8.52 -4.04 5.64
CA TYR A 86 -7.83 -2.82 5.20
C TYR A 86 -8.27 -2.37 3.79
N PRO A 87 -8.40 -1.05 3.57
CA PRO A 87 -8.36 0.02 4.60
C PRO A 87 -9.52 -0.11 5.60
N GLU A 88 -9.37 0.46 6.81
CA GLU A 88 -10.24 0.24 7.98
C GLU A 88 -11.75 0.50 7.73
N HIS A 89 -12.06 1.37 6.79
CA HIS A 89 -13.42 1.73 6.39
C HIS A 89 -13.84 1.17 5.03
N ALA A 90 -13.14 0.17 4.50
CA ALA A 90 -13.52 -0.45 3.24
C ALA A 90 -14.85 -1.19 3.36
N GLY A 91 -15.79 -0.95 2.45
CA GLY A 91 -17.03 -1.72 2.35
C GLY A 91 -16.78 -3.17 1.92
N ASP A 92 -17.76 -4.03 2.20
CA ASP A 92 -17.87 -5.40 1.67
C ASP A 92 -18.14 -5.43 0.16
N ILE A 93 -18.75 -4.37 -0.38
CA ILE A 93 -18.98 -4.13 -1.80
C ILE A 93 -18.06 -3.01 -2.29
N ARG A 94 -17.38 -3.24 -3.41
CA ARG A 94 -16.50 -2.26 -4.07
C ARG A 94 -16.88 -2.08 -5.53
N PHE A 95 -16.51 -0.92 -6.08
CA PHE A 95 -16.76 -0.57 -7.47
C PHE A 95 -15.46 -0.21 -8.18
N ALA A 96 -15.18 -0.86 -9.30
CA ALA A 96 -14.05 -0.53 -10.15
C ALA A 96 -14.36 -0.88 -11.60
N ASP A 97 -13.89 -0.03 -12.51
CA ASP A 97 -13.80 -0.32 -13.94
C ASP A 97 -12.60 -1.25 -14.16
N LEU A 98 -12.87 -2.55 -14.27
CA LEU A 98 -11.91 -3.63 -14.39
C LEU A 98 -11.63 -3.99 -15.86
N ASP A 99 -12.61 -3.88 -16.74
CA ASP A 99 -12.42 -4.18 -18.17
C ASP A 99 -12.15 -2.96 -19.06
N GLY A 100 -12.22 -1.74 -18.51
CA GLY A 100 -11.86 -0.51 -19.19
C GLY A 100 -12.96 0.08 -20.05
N ASP A 101 -14.21 -0.37 -19.94
CA ASP A 101 -15.34 0.18 -20.69
C ASP A 101 -15.91 1.50 -20.09
N GLY A 102 -15.40 1.91 -18.92
CA GLY A 102 -15.80 3.13 -18.22
C GLY A 102 -17.03 2.96 -17.30
N ARG A 103 -17.71 1.82 -17.35
CA ARG A 103 -18.69 1.40 -16.34
C ARG A 103 -17.93 0.69 -15.22
N LYS A 104 -18.51 0.67 -14.02
CA LYS A 104 -17.86 0.04 -12.86
C LYS A 104 -18.53 -1.27 -12.56
N GLU A 105 -17.72 -2.32 -12.48
CA GLU A 105 -18.09 -3.61 -11.96
C GLU A 105 -18.22 -3.57 -10.44
N ILE A 106 -19.08 -4.42 -9.90
CA ILE A 106 -19.16 -4.71 -8.48
C ILE A 106 -18.15 -5.81 -8.14
N ILE A 107 -17.41 -5.64 -7.06
CA ILE A 107 -16.51 -6.64 -6.49
C ILE A 107 -16.98 -6.91 -5.06
N ALA A 108 -17.27 -8.16 -4.76
CA ALA A 108 -17.66 -8.60 -3.42
C ALA A 108 -17.03 -9.96 -3.11
N SER A 109 -16.46 -10.10 -1.91
CA SER A 109 -15.90 -11.37 -1.45
C SER A 109 -16.86 -12.06 -0.49
N TYR A 110 -16.91 -13.38 -0.54
CA TYR A 110 -17.76 -14.21 0.31
C TYR A 110 -17.09 -15.53 0.64
N VAL A 111 -17.53 -16.19 1.71
CA VAL A 111 -17.12 -17.57 2.03
C VAL A 111 -18.28 -18.49 1.75
N ALA A 112 -18.03 -19.60 1.05
CA ALA A 112 -18.97 -20.68 0.81
C ALA A 112 -18.21 -21.99 0.62
N GLY A 113 -18.74 -23.09 1.19
CA GLY A 113 -18.17 -24.43 1.03
C GLY A 113 -16.71 -24.50 1.47
N ASP A 114 -15.82 -24.64 0.48
CA ASP A 114 -14.40 -24.95 0.60
C ASP A 114 -13.47 -23.74 0.80
N GLY A 115 -14.00 -22.51 0.76
CA GLY A 115 -13.21 -21.35 1.12
C GLY A 115 -13.75 -20.01 0.65
N LEU A 116 -12.83 -19.08 0.52
CA LEU A 116 -13.06 -17.71 0.11
C LEU A 116 -13.22 -17.63 -1.41
N ARG A 117 -14.24 -16.88 -1.84
CA ARG A 117 -14.50 -16.55 -3.23
C ARG A 117 -14.66 -15.05 -3.40
N THR A 118 -14.33 -14.53 -4.58
CA THR A 118 -14.58 -13.13 -4.95
C THR A 118 -15.38 -13.08 -6.23
N LEU A 119 -16.58 -12.52 -6.11
CA LEU A 119 -17.53 -12.32 -7.18
C LEU A 119 -17.28 -10.96 -7.85
N VAL A 120 -17.30 -10.96 -9.18
CA VAL A 120 -17.30 -9.73 -9.99
C VAL A 120 -18.57 -9.70 -10.81
N LEU A 121 -19.39 -8.68 -10.61
CA LEU A 121 -20.63 -8.47 -11.35
C LEU A 121 -20.49 -7.28 -12.30
N LYS A 122 -20.97 -7.46 -13.52
CA LYS A 122 -21.06 -6.40 -14.51
C LYS A 122 -22.52 -6.13 -14.83
N LYS A 123 -22.84 -4.88 -15.18
CA LYS A 123 -24.16 -4.50 -15.65
C LYS A 123 -24.12 -4.29 -17.16
N ASP A 124 -24.93 -5.05 -17.89
CA ASP A 124 -25.22 -4.75 -19.29
C ASP A 124 -26.24 -3.59 -19.39
N GLU A 125 -26.95 -3.47 -20.51
CA GLU A 125 -27.97 -2.42 -20.67
C GLU A 125 -29.20 -2.63 -19.78
N VAL A 126 -29.47 -3.86 -19.36
CA VAL A 126 -30.73 -4.29 -18.73
C VAL A 126 -30.51 -4.79 -17.30
N GLN A 127 -29.54 -5.67 -17.08
CA GLN A 127 -29.39 -6.44 -15.85
C GLN A 127 -27.93 -6.60 -15.41
N TRP A 128 -27.78 -6.99 -14.14
CA TRP A 128 -26.49 -7.46 -13.63
C TRP A 128 -26.29 -8.92 -14.03
N TYR A 129 -25.04 -9.28 -14.32
CA TYR A 129 -24.65 -10.66 -14.57
C TYR A 129 -23.30 -10.94 -13.91
N ARG A 130 -23.00 -12.22 -13.69
CA ARG A 130 -21.70 -12.66 -13.18
C ARG A 130 -20.67 -12.58 -14.29
N MET A 131 -19.77 -11.61 -14.20
CA MET A 131 -18.67 -11.44 -15.13
C MET A 131 -17.52 -12.41 -14.82
N ALA A 132 -17.19 -12.58 -13.53
CA ALA A 132 -16.16 -13.51 -13.10
C ALA A 132 -16.37 -13.97 -11.65
N GLU A 133 -15.79 -15.12 -11.31
CA GLU A 133 -15.67 -15.59 -9.94
C GLU A 133 -14.26 -16.14 -9.70
N ILE A 134 -13.59 -15.63 -8.67
CA ILE A 134 -12.25 -16.07 -8.26
C ILE A 134 -12.41 -16.99 -7.05
N SER A 135 -11.84 -18.20 -7.14
CA SER A 135 -11.79 -19.15 -6.03
C SER A 135 -10.42 -19.15 -5.34
N ASN A 136 -10.40 -18.98 -4.02
CA ASN A 136 -9.22 -19.04 -3.16
C ASN A 136 -9.47 -20.07 -2.03
N PRO A 137 -9.40 -21.38 -2.33
CA PRO A 137 -9.65 -22.42 -1.35
C PRO A 137 -8.63 -22.36 -0.20
N GLY A 138 -9.06 -22.76 1.00
CA GLY A 138 -8.22 -22.74 2.20
C GLY A 138 -8.04 -21.36 2.87
N PHE A 139 -8.48 -20.28 2.23
CA PHE A 139 -8.57 -18.95 2.83
C PHE A 139 -9.98 -18.67 3.33
N SER A 140 -10.10 -17.86 4.40
CA SER A 140 -11.39 -17.52 5.00
C SER A 140 -11.53 -16.03 5.34
N GLY A 141 -10.43 -15.27 5.29
CA GLY A 141 -10.39 -13.84 5.57
C GLY A 141 -9.87 -13.03 4.41
N ILE A 142 -10.33 -11.78 4.34
CA ILE A 142 -9.81 -10.76 3.44
C ILE A 142 -9.08 -9.71 4.27
N HIS A 143 -7.77 -9.63 4.08
CA HIS A 143 -6.97 -8.55 4.66
C HIS A 143 -7.10 -7.27 3.83
N TYR A 144 -7.05 -7.35 2.49
CA TYR A 144 -6.97 -6.17 1.63
C TYR A 144 -7.63 -6.39 0.27
N VAL A 145 -8.35 -5.38 -0.24
CA VAL A 145 -8.87 -5.37 -1.62
C VAL A 145 -8.63 -4.01 -2.26
N THR A 146 -7.98 -3.99 -3.42
CA THR A 146 -7.87 -2.79 -4.24
C THR A 146 -7.78 -3.14 -5.72
N CYS A 147 -7.83 -2.12 -6.57
CA CYS A 147 -7.61 -2.27 -8.00
C CYS A 147 -6.41 -1.42 -8.42
N ALA A 148 -5.54 -1.95 -9.28
CA ALA A 148 -4.29 -1.31 -9.68
C ALA A 148 -3.86 -1.67 -11.08
N ASN A 149 -3.07 -0.80 -11.73
CA ASN A 149 -2.53 -1.08 -13.05
C ASN A 149 -1.27 -1.94 -12.89
N ILE A 150 -1.44 -3.25 -12.73
CA ILE A 150 -0.35 -4.20 -12.51
C ILE A 150 0.14 -4.77 -13.84
N SER A 151 -0.78 -5.18 -14.71
CA SER A 151 -0.48 -5.78 -16.00
C SER A 151 -0.01 -4.76 -17.04
N GLY A 152 -0.34 -3.47 -16.88
CA GLY A 152 0.08 -2.40 -17.79
C GLY A 152 -0.78 -2.29 -19.05
N ASN A 153 -1.94 -2.95 -19.08
CA ASN A 153 -2.82 -3.05 -20.25
C ASN A 153 -3.94 -1.99 -20.27
N SER A 154 -3.72 -0.84 -19.63
CA SER A 154 -4.66 0.28 -19.40
C SER A 154 -5.94 -0.03 -18.59
N ARG A 155 -6.23 -1.32 -18.35
CA ARG A 155 -7.26 -1.80 -17.41
C ARG A 155 -6.72 -1.89 -15.99
N LYS A 156 -7.62 -2.08 -15.03
CA LYS A 156 -7.24 -2.31 -13.63
C LYS A 156 -7.27 -3.80 -13.34
N ASP A 157 -6.24 -4.26 -12.67
CA ASP A 157 -6.15 -5.59 -12.10
C ASP A 157 -6.65 -5.59 -10.64
N LEU A 158 -7.25 -6.69 -10.22
CA LEU A 158 -7.70 -6.89 -8.85
C LEU A 158 -6.53 -7.38 -7.99
N LEU A 159 -6.27 -6.66 -6.91
CA LEU A 159 -5.35 -7.06 -5.86
C LEU A 159 -6.15 -7.54 -4.65
N LEU A 160 -5.97 -8.81 -4.31
CA LEU A 160 -6.70 -9.53 -3.28
C LEU A 160 -5.72 -10.06 -2.22
N GLY A 161 -5.63 -9.36 -1.11
CA GLY A 161 -4.89 -9.77 0.07
C GLY A 161 -5.75 -10.68 0.93
N VAL A 162 -5.46 -11.98 0.92
CA VAL A 162 -6.20 -13.00 1.67
C VAL A 162 -5.41 -13.47 2.88
N GLU A 163 -6.11 -14.04 3.85
CA GLU A 163 -5.50 -14.64 5.03
C GLU A 163 -6.29 -15.86 5.52
N SER A 164 -5.57 -16.76 6.18
CA SER A 164 -6.13 -17.94 6.85
C SER A 164 -5.43 -18.09 8.19
N GLY A 165 -6.12 -18.54 9.24
CA GLY A 165 -5.52 -18.58 10.59
C GLY A 165 -4.21 -19.40 10.68
N GLN A 166 -4.01 -20.35 9.76
CA GLN A 166 -2.83 -21.22 9.68
C GLN A 166 -1.80 -20.75 8.64
N GLN A 167 -2.15 -19.81 7.76
CA GLN A 167 -1.30 -19.38 6.65
C GLN A 167 -1.13 -17.86 6.72
N GLY A 168 0.12 -17.39 6.69
CA GLY A 168 0.41 -15.96 6.58
C GLY A 168 -0.34 -15.30 5.41
N ARG A 169 -0.39 -13.97 5.40
CA ARG A 169 -1.16 -13.26 4.38
C ARG A 169 -0.53 -13.47 3.00
N THR A 170 -1.39 -13.70 2.02
CA THR A 170 -0.99 -13.86 0.62
C THR A 170 -1.71 -12.82 -0.23
N LEU A 171 -0.96 -12.08 -1.04
CA LEU A 171 -1.47 -11.14 -2.02
C LEU A 171 -1.57 -11.88 -3.35
N PHE A 172 -2.77 -11.94 -3.91
CA PHE A 172 -3.01 -12.36 -5.28
C PHE A 172 -3.28 -11.15 -6.16
N ALA A 173 -2.73 -11.16 -7.37
CA ALA A 173 -3.08 -10.22 -8.42
C ALA A 173 -3.79 -10.96 -9.55
N TYR A 174 -4.94 -10.45 -9.99
CA TYR A 174 -5.74 -11.03 -11.07
C TYR A 174 -6.04 -9.97 -12.14
N SER A 175 -5.83 -10.35 -13.40
CA SER A 175 -6.45 -9.66 -14.54
C SER A 175 -7.86 -10.24 -14.67
N VAL A 176 -8.87 -9.39 -14.52
CA VAL A 176 -10.27 -9.80 -14.58
C VAL A 176 -10.85 -9.37 -15.92
N SER A 177 -11.52 -10.30 -16.59
CA SER A 177 -12.30 -10.09 -17.82
C SER A 177 -13.55 -10.96 -17.73
N ASP A 178 -14.46 -10.81 -18.69
CA ASP A 178 -15.63 -11.70 -18.79
C ASP A 178 -15.17 -13.16 -18.95
N GLY A 179 -15.69 -14.04 -18.10
CA GLY A 179 -15.24 -15.43 -17.97
C GLY A 179 -14.17 -15.63 -16.90
N ASP A 180 -13.07 -16.31 -17.28
CA ASP A 180 -12.09 -16.81 -16.32
C ASP A 180 -11.06 -15.74 -15.92
N PRO A 181 -10.97 -15.37 -14.64
CA PRO A 181 -9.98 -14.42 -14.16
C PRO A 181 -8.58 -15.04 -14.20
N ARG A 182 -7.63 -14.35 -14.83
CA ARG A 182 -6.24 -14.82 -14.95
C ARG A 182 -5.41 -14.34 -13.77
N LYS A 183 -4.87 -15.27 -12.98
CA LYS A 183 -3.86 -14.95 -11.97
C LYS A 183 -2.60 -14.39 -12.64
N ILE A 184 -2.15 -13.21 -12.21
CA ILE A 184 -0.91 -12.58 -12.63
C ILE A 184 0.23 -13.11 -11.75
N PHE A 185 0.10 -12.97 -10.45
CA PHE A 185 1.08 -13.48 -9.48
C PHE A 185 0.46 -13.73 -8.10
N SER A 186 1.25 -14.34 -7.22
CA SER A 186 0.99 -14.40 -5.78
C SER A 186 2.27 -14.15 -4.97
N ARG A 187 2.18 -13.38 -3.88
CA ARG A 187 3.30 -13.13 -2.94
C ARG A 187 2.82 -13.06 -1.50
N GLY A 188 3.61 -13.62 -0.58
CA GLY A 188 3.38 -13.42 0.86
C GLY A 188 3.71 -11.99 1.27
N TYR A 189 3.04 -11.46 2.29
CA TYR A 189 3.34 -10.13 2.84
C TYR A 189 2.82 -10.00 4.28
N SER A 190 3.36 -9.04 5.03
CA SER A 190 2.84 -8.63 6.34
C SER A 190 2.15 -7.27 6.26
N LYS A 191 2.75 -6.31 5.53
CA LYS A 191 2.12 -5.01 5.19
C LYS A 191 2.33 -4.72 3.70
N LEU A 192 1.46 -3.90 3.12
CA LEU A 192 1.52 -3.58 1.71
C LEU A 192 1.17 -2.11 1.44
N GLU A 193 1.81 -1.52 0.43
CA GLU A 193 1.44 -0.24 -0.15
C GLU A 193 1.47 -0.33 -1.67
N VAL A 194 0.45 0.24 -2.34
CA VAL A 194 0.40 0.34 -3.80
C VAL A 194 0.85 1.75 -4.20
N LEU A 195 2.03 1.83 -4.80
CA LEU A 195 2.60 3.07 -5.33
C LEU A 195 2.09 3.30 -6.75
N ARG A 196 1.20 4.27 -6.88
CA ARG A 196 0.57 4.61 -8.15
C ARG A 196 1.57 5.25 -9.10
N SER A 197 1.63 4.73 -10.32
CA SER A 197 2.37 5.38 -11.38
C SER A 197 1.64 6.67 -11.81
N PRO A 198 2.35 7.79 -12.05
CA PRO A 198 1.73 9.01 -12.55
C PRO A 198 1.23 8.88 -14.00
N SER A 199 1.81 7.96 -14.78
CA SER A 199 1.30 7.62 -16.12
C SER A 199 0.36 6.42 -16.04
N ARG A 200 -0.78 6.50 -16.74
CA ARG A 200 -1.75 5.41 -16.91
C ARG A 200 -1.19 4.20 -17.68
N THR A 201 -0.11 4.39 -18.44
CA THR A 201 0.54 3.30 -19.19
C THR A 201 1.66 2.63 -18.41
N SER A 202 2.15 3.26 -17.35
CA SER A 202 3.20 2.69 -16.51
C SER A 202 2.57 1.92 -15.36
N ARG A 203 3.18 0.78 -15.04
CA ARG A 203 2.68 -0.16 -14.04
C ARG A 203 2.88 0.38 -12.64
N ASP A 204 1.87 0.20 -11.81
CA ASP A 204 1.92 0.45 -10.39
C ASP A 204 3.01 -0.44 -9.76
N VAL A 205 3.63 0.07 -8.70
CA VAL A 205 4.68 -0.63 -7.94
C VAL A 205 4.11 -1.02 -6.60
N LEU A 206 4.51 -2.18 -6.08
CA LEU A 206 4.08 -2.65 -4.77
C LEU A 206 5.25 -2.60 -3.79
N ALA A 207 5.04 -1.95 -2.65
CA ALA A 207 5.92 -2.10 -1.50
C ALA A 207 5.36 -3.20 -0.61
N LEU A 208 6.06 -4.32 -0.54
CA LEU A 208 5.71 -5.47 0.30
C LEU A 208 6.66 -5.50 1.49
N TRP A 209 6.08 -5.46 2.68
CA TRP A 209 6.82 -5.54 3.93
C TRP A 209 6.68 -6.95 4.48
N HIS A 210 7.79 -7.62 4.73
CA HIS A 210 7.86 -8.96 5.29
C HIS A 210 8.35 -8.85 6.73
N GLU A 211 7.56 -9.33 7.67
CA GLU A 211 7.95 -9.42 9.06
C GLU A 211 8.79 -10.68 9.25
N ASP A 212 10.11 -10.51 9.34
CA ASP A 212 11.04 -11.64 9.50
C ASP A 212 11.10 -12.06 10.99
N ASP A 213 10.89 -11.11 11.91
CA ASP A 213 10.74 -11.30 13.36
C ASP A 213 9.74 -10.25 13.92
N PRO A 214 9.19 -10.42 15.13
CA PRO A 214 8.23 -9.46 15.69
C PRO A 214 8.73 -8.00 15.64
N GLY A 215 8.06 -7.19 14.82
CA GLY A 215 8.39 -5.79 14.61
C GLY A 215 9.60 -5.51 13.71
N ILE A 216 10.31 -6.53 13.21
CA ILE A 216 11.44 -6.38 12.27
C ILE A 216 10.96 -6.62 10.84
N TYR A 217 11.15 -5.64 9.97
CA TYR A 217 10.62 -5.70 8.61
C TYR A 217 11.70 -5.59 7.53
N ARG A 218 11.64 -6.51 6.58
CA ARG A 218 12.32 -6.39 5.29
C ARG A 218 11.35 -5.89 4.22
N ILE A 219 11.78 -4.91 3.45
CA ILE A 219 10.95 -4.28 2.42
C ILE A 219 11.44 -4.70 1.03
N GLU A 220 10.51 -5.24 0.26
CA GLU A 220 10.64 -5.51 -1.18
C GLU A 220 9.83 -4.46 -1.94
N LEU A 221 10.42 -3.88 -2.98
CA LEU A 221 9.71 -2.99 -3.90
C LEU A 221 9.65 -3.69 -5.25
N VAL A 222 8.44 -3.96 -5.75
CA VAL A 222 8.27 -4.84 -6.90
C VAL A 222 7.31 -4.31 -7.96
N ARG A 223 7.55 -4.72 -9.20
CA ARG A 223 6.69 -4.44 -10.35
C ARG A 223 6.56 -5.67 -11.22
N TRP A 224 5.39 -5.90 -11.79
CA TRP A 224 5.21 -6.92 -12.81
C TRP A 224 5.84 -6.47 -14.14
N ASN A 225 6.68 -7.29 -14.77
CA ASN A 225 7.29 -6.94 -16.06
C ASN A 225 6.52 -7.49 -17.27
N GLY A 226 5.51 -8.33 -17.05
CA GLY A 226 4.77 -9.04 -18.10
C GLY A 226 4.84 -10.57 -17.95
N ILE A 227 5.93 -11.06 -17.36
CA ILE A 227 6.27 -12.48 -17.23
C ILE A 227 6.48 -12.87 -15.76
N ASP A 228 7.18 -12.03 -15.00
CA ASP A 228 7.43 -12.22 -13.57
C ASP A 228 7.46 -10.89 -12.82
N ILE A 229 7.61 -10.99 -11.50
CA ILE A 229 7.85 -9.89 -10.58
C ILE A 229 9.33 -9.50 -10.63
N GLU A 230 9.57 -8.25 -11.00
CA GLU A 230 10.88 -7.60 -10.98
C GLU A 230 11.03 -6.77 -9.70
N GLN A 231 12.21 -6.82 -9.08
CA GLN A 231 12.56 -5.93 -7.98
C GLN A 231 13.02 -4.57 -8.50
N ILE A 232 12.50 -3.51 -7.88
CA ILE A 232 12.76 -2.12 -8.23
C ILE A 232 13.64 -1.51 -7.14
N ASP A 233 14.53 -0.59 -7.53
CA ASP A 233 15.29 0.20 -6.57
C ASP A 233 14.36 0.88 -5.55
N LYS A 234 14.57 0.53 -4.28
CA LYS A 234 13.78 1.01 -3.15
C LYS A 234 14.36 2.27 -2.51
N THR A 235 15.56 2.72 -2.90
CA THR A 235 16.28 3.83 -2.25
C THR A 235 15.40 5.06 -2.04
N ARG A 236 14.70 5.49 -3.10
CA ARG A 236 13.79 6.65 -3.03
C ARG A 236 12.58 6.40 -2.14
N TYR A 237 11.99 5.21 -2.19
CA TYR A 237 10.84 4.85 -1.35
C TYR A 237 11.26 4.86 0.13
N LEU A 238 12.40 4.25 0.46
CA LEU A 238 12.92 4.22 1.81
C LEU A 238 13.18 5.65 2.33
N ALA A 239 13.86 6.47 1.54
CA ALA A 239 14.21 7.83 1.93
C ALA A 239 13.00 8.75 2.14
N THR A 240 11.96 8.61 1.32
CA THR A 240 10.84 9.56 1.28
C THR A 240 9.62 9.13 2.10
N LYS A 241 9.47 7.82 2.39
CA LYS A 241 8.32 7.27 3.11
C LYS A 241 8.71 6.56 4.40
N VAL A 242 9.66 5.63 4.31
CA VAL A 242 9.96 4.70 5.40
C VAL A 242 10.79 5.38 6.50
N LEU A 243 11.86 6.08 6.14
CA LEU A 243 12.69 6.82 7.11
C LEU A 243 11.87 7.86 7.90
N PRO A 244 11.07 8.74 7.27
CA PRO A 244 10.22 9.68 8.01
C PRO A 244 9.24 8.99 8.95
N TRP A 245 8.70 7.83 8.55
CA TRP A 245 7.77 7.07 9.38
C TRP A 245 8.45 6.52 10.64
N TYR A 246 9.61 5.85 10.52
CA TYR A 246 10.37 5.38 11.68
C TYR A 246 10.83 6.52 12.58
N ILE A 247 11.30 7.63 12.00
CA ILE A 247 11.69 8.83 12.76
C ILE A 247 10.50 9.39 13.55
N SER A 248 9.31 9.43 12.95
CA SER A 248 8.08 9.88 13.63
C SER A 248 7.72 8.94 14.78
N LYS A 249 7.81 7.62 14.56
CA LYS A 249 7.56 6.60 15.58
C LYS A 249 8.53 6.75 16.77
N LEU A 250 9.82 6.86 16.49
CA LEU A 250 10.88 6.98 17.51
C LEU A 250 10.90 8.32 18.24
N ARG A 251 10.27 9.37 17.68
CA ARG A 251 10.00 10.61 18.43
C ARG A 251 8.94 10.40 19.51
N GLN A 252 7.99 9.50 19.29
CA GLN A 252 6.93 9.17 20.25
C GLN A 252 7.44 8.17 21.29
N ASP A 253 8.23 7.19 20.86
CA ASP A 253 8.88 6.21 21.72
C ASP A 253 10.38 6.09 21.41
N PRO A 254 11.24 6.93 22.03
CA PRO A 254 12.68 6.86 21.83
C PRO A 254 13.35 5.61 22.41
N GLY A 255 12.64 4.81 23.21
CA GLY A 255 13.13 3.58 23.82
C GLY A 255 12.92 2.32 22.96
N ASP A 256 12.16 2.43 21.86
CA ASP A 256 11.87 1.31 20.93
C ASP A 256 13.14 0.85 20.21
N THR A 257 13.83 -0.12 20.82
CA THR A 257 15.11 -0.62 20.31
C THR A 257 14.95 -1.36 18.97
N THR A 258 13.83 -2.06 18.77
CA THR A 258 13.45 -2.67 17.49
C THR A 258 13.20 -1.59 16.43
N GLY A 259 12.56 -0.48 16.80
CA GLY A 259 12.38 0.69 15.95
C GLY A 259 13.71 1.29 15.51
N TRP A 260 14.68 1.41 16.42
CA TRP A 260 16.04 1.88 16.10
C TRP A 260 16.80 0.92 15.20
N TYR A 261 16.68 -0.40 15.42
CA TYR A 261 17.23 -1.41 14.52
C TYR A 261 16.67 -1.27 13.10
N ASN A 262 15.34 -1.19 12.95
CA ASN A 262 14.73 -1.02 11.65
C ASN A 262 15.12 0.31 10.98
N LEU A 263 15.24 1.40 11.76
CA LEU A 263 15.72 2.68 11.25
C LEU A 263 17.15 2.56 10.71
N ALA A 264 18.03 1.85 11.43
CA ALA A 264 19.40 1.61 11.01
C ALA A 264 19.48 0.79 9.71
N VAL A 265 18.73 -0.32 9.62
CA VAL A 265 18.64 -1.13 8.39
C VAL A 265 18.09 -0.29 7.23
N THR A 266 17.06 0.53 7.48
CA THR A 266 16.48 1.41 6.44
C THR A 266 17.49 2.45 5.94
N PHE A 267 18.31 3.04 6.82
CA PHE A 267 19.37 3.96 6.41
C PHE A 267 20.43 3.25 5.57
N MET A 268 20.86 2.05 5.99
CA MET A 268 21.83 1.23 5.25
C MET A 268 21.31 0.87 3.86
N ASP A 269 20.08 0.35 3.77
CA ASP A 269 19.40 0.00 2.51
C ASP A 269 19.17 1.22 1.59
N ALA A 270 19.15 2.43 2.16
CA ALA A 270 19.06 3.68 1.40
C ALA A 270 20.43 4.31 1.09
N GLY A 271 21.54 3.60 1.38
CA GLY A 271 22.91 4.04 1.11
C GLY A 271 23.50 5.05 2.11
N ASP A 272 22.87 5.26 3.27
CA ASP A 272 23.32 6.19 4.32
C ASP A 272 23.96 5.44 5.50
N SER A 273 25.11 4.81 5.25
CA SER A 273 25.85 4.04 6.26
C SER A 273 26.22 4.85 7.50
N MET A 274 26.43 6.17 7.33
CA MET A 274 26.77 7.08 8.43
C MET A 274 25.62 7.24 9.43
N ASN A 275 24.39 7.47 8.97
CA ASN A 275 23.23 7.54 9.86
C ASN A 275 22.81 6.15 10.35
N ALA A 276 23.02 5.10 9.56
CA ALA A 276 22.84 3.73 10.02
C ALA A 276 23.72 3.42 11.24
N ALA A 277 25.03 3.70 11.18
CA ALA A 277 25.96 3.44 12.28
C ALA A 277 25.61 4.22 13.55
N ARG A 278 25.03 5.41 13.41
CA ARG A 278 24.57 6.21 14.55
C ARG A 278 23.33 5.64 15.20
N ALA A 279 22.38 5.16 14.40
CA ALA A 279 21.17 4.51 14.89
C ALA A 279 21.54 3.22 15.62
N VAL A 280 22.47 2.41 15.08
CA VAL A 280 23.01 1.22 15.76
C VAL A 280 23.66 1.57 17.09
N ARG A 281 24.54 2.58 17.12
CA ARG A 281 25.21 2.98 18.37
C ARG A 281 24.19 3.38 19.43
N TYR A 282 23.19 4.18 19.06
CA TYR A 282 22.14 4.59 20.01
C TYR A 282 21.34 3.38 20.52
N ALA A 283 20.95 2.48 19.63
CA ALA A 283 20.23 1.26 20.00
C ALA A 283 21.02 0.34 20.94
N LEU A 284 22.36 0.33 20.86
CA LEU A 284 23.21 -0.42 21.79
C LEU A 284 23.35 0.27 23.16
N GLU A 285 23.20 1.59 23.21
CA GLU A 285 23.23 2.39 24.46
C GLU A 285 21.93 2.25 25.27
N THR A 286 20.84 1.74 24.68
CA THR A 286 19.53 1.55 25.35
C THR A 286 19.36 0.20 26.06
N ASP A 287 20.46 -0.51 26.31
CA ASP A 287 20.48 -1.86 26.92
C ASP A 287 19.50 -2.86 26.25
N PRO A 288 19.71 -3.18 24.95
CA PRO A 288 18.90 -4.18 24.24
C PRO A 288 18.96 -5.54 24.93
N ASP A 289 17.91 -6.34 24.77
CA ASP A 289 17.98 -7.77 25.09
C ASP A 289 19.11 -8.47 24.30
N PRO A 290 19.59 -9.65 24.73
CA PRO A 290 20.70 -10.34 24.09
C PRO A 290 20.51 -10.59 22.58
N VAL A 291 19.30 -10.97 22.15
CA VAL A 291 19.01 -11.27 20.74
C VAL A 291 19.12 -10.01 19.88
N MET A 292 18.56 -8.90 20.36
CA MET A 292 18.64 -7.61 19.67
C MET A 292 20.07 -7.06 19.69
N ARG A 293 20.82 -7.26 20.79
CA ARG A 293 22.23 -6.88 20.91
C ARG A 293 23.10 -7.58 19.86
N ASP A 294 22.87 -8.88 19.63
CA ASP A 294 23.59 -9.64 18.62
C ASP A 294 23.29 -9.11 17.21
N ARG A 295 22.00 -8.89 16.89
CA ARG A 295 21.59 -8.31 15.59
C ARG A 295 22.19 -6.94 15.33
N LEU A 296 22.20 -6.06 16.33
CA LEU A 296 22.82 -4.74 16.24
C LEU A 296 24.34 -4.82 16.06
N THR A 297 24.98 -5.79 16.71
CA THR A 297 26.42 -6.03 16.58
C THR A 297 26.79 -6.53 15.19
N GLU A 298 26.01 -7.46 14.63
CA GLU A 298 26.16 -7.91 13.24
C GLU A 298 25.96 -6.76 12.24
N LEU A 299 24.92 -5.93 12.45
CA LEU A 299 24.66 -4.77 11.60
C LEU A 299 25.80 -3.76 11.67
N ARG A 300 26.40 -3.54 12.86
CA ARG A 300 27.59 -2.71 13.02
C ARG A 300 28.76 -3.24 12.20
N GLN A 301 29.06 -4.54 12.30
CA GLN A 301 30.15 -5.17 11.54
C GLN A 301 29.95 -5.06 10.02
N LYS A 302 28.71 -5.10 9.53
CA LYS A 302 28.40 -4.89 8.10
C LYS A 302 28.67 -3.45 7.64
N LEU A 303 28.49 -2.46 8.52
CA LEU A 303 28.70 -1.04 8.22
C LEU A 303 30.19 -0.63 8.24
N ASP A 304 31.03 -1.42 8.90
CA ASP A 304 32.48 -1.19 9.01
C ASP A 304 33.29 -1.82 7.84
N ARG A 305 32.63 -2.58 6.96
CA ARG A 305 33.20 -3.17 5.73
C ARG A 305 33.02 -2.25 4.53
#